data_AF-A0A2D7LMN0-F1
#
_entry.id   AF-A0A2D7LMN0-F1
#
_cell.length_a   1.000
_cell.length_b   1.000
_cell.length_c   1.000
_cell.angle_alpha   90.00
_cell.angle_beta   90.00
_cell.angle_gamma   90.00
#
_symmetry.space_group_name_H-M   'P 1'
#
loop_
_entity.id
_entity.type
_entity.pdbx_description
1 polymer ?
#
loop_
_entity_poly.entity_id
_entity_poly.type
_entity_poly.pdbx_seq_one_letter_code
_entity_poly.pdbx_strand_id
1 'polypeptide(L)' 'MKKISIMVYALLFAFTSNLFANEVNIFSARHYDSDVQLYEKFTAKTGIKVNVVSGKSGALEKRIIEEGA' A
#
# COMPACT_ATOMS: atom_id res chain seq x y z
N MET A 1 -15.46 -17.76 33.04
CA MET A 1 -15.84 -17.82 31.61
C MET A 1 -16.00 -16.43 30.97
N LYS A 2 -16.83 -15.51 31.52
CA LYS A 2 -17.01 -14.15 30.96
C LYS A 2 -15.73 -13.31 30.83
N LYS A 3 -14.82 -13.38 31.82
CA LYS A 3 -13.52 -12.67 31.79
C LYS A 3 -12.59 -13.15 30.66
N ILE A 4 -12.62 -14.47 30.39
CA ILE A 4 -11.85 -15.09 29.30
C ILE A 4 -12.43 -14.65 27.95
N SER A 5 -13.76 -14.63 27.80
CA SER A 5 -14.42 -14.08 26.60
C SER A 5 -14.04 -12.62 26.35
N ILE A 6 -14.04 -11.77 27.38
CA ILE A 6 -13.66 -10.35 27.23
C ILE A 6 -12.20 -10.20 26.80
N MET A 7 -11.29 -11.01 27.35
CA MET A 7 -9.89 -11.05 26.90
C MET A 7 -9.75 -11.48 25.44
N VAL A 8 -10.52 -12.48 25.00
CA VAL A 8 -10.50 -12.95 23.60
C VAL A 8 -11.02 -11.87 22.64
N TYR A 9 -12.10 -11.16 23.00
CA TYR A 9 -12.61 -10.04 22.20
C TYR A 9 -11.63 -8.86 22.14
N ALA A 10 -10.96 -8.55 23.25
CA ALA A 10 -9.92 -7.50 23.28
C ALA A 10 -8.72 -7.86 22.40
N LEU A 11 -8.31 -9.13 22.40
CA LEU A 11 -7.21 -9.63 21.57
C LEU A 11 -7.57 -9.61 20.07
N LEU A 12 -8.80 -9.99 19.72
CA LEU A 12 -9.32 -9.92 18.35
C LEU A 12 -9.39 -8.46 17.83
N PHE A 13 -9.79 -7.51 18.68
CA PHE A 13 -9.84 -6.10 18.32
C PHE A 13 -8.45 -5.54 18.00
N ALA A 14 -7.43 -5.92 18.77
CA ALA A 14 -6.05 -5.46 18.56
C ALA A 14 -5.47 -5.83 17.19
N PHE A 15 -5.92 -6.96 16.61
CA PHE A 15 -5.46 -7.44 15.29
C PHE A 15 -6.09 -6.71 14.09
N THR A 16 -7.13 -5.89 14.28
CA THR A 16 -7.83 -5.21 13.19
C THR A 16 -7.04 -4.05 12.56
N SER A 17 -5.98 -3.58 13.21
CA SER A 17 -5.22 -2.39 12.80
C SER A 17 -4.30 -2.59 11.59
N ASN A 18 -4.04 -3.83 11.15
CA ASN A 18 -3.12 -4.17 10.06
C ASN A 18 -3.81 -4.61 8.76
N LEU A 19 -5.07 -4.23 8.53
CA LEU A 19 -5.82 -4.65 7.35
C LEU A 19 -5.38 -3.95 6.04
N PHE A 20 -4.66 -2.83 6.13
CA PHE A 20 -4.22 -2.06 4.96
C PHE A 20 -2.74 -2.31 4.64
N ALA A 21 -2.41 -2.30 3.34
CA ALA A 21 -1.03 -2.36 2.89
C ALA A 21 -0.28 -1.09 3.32
N ASN A 22 0.96 -1.23 3.79
CA ASN A 22 1.78 -0.10 4.24
C ASN A 22 2.34 0.72 3.07
N GLU A 23 2.47 0.12 1.89
CA GLU A 23 3.00 0.79 0.70
C GLU A 23 2.40 0.22 -0.60
N VAL A 24 2.55 0.99 -1.67
CA VAL A 24 2.16 0.62 -3.04
C VAL A 24 3.24 1.05 -4.02
N ASN A 25 3.60 0.14 -4.94
CA ASN A 25 4.56 0.40 -6.01
C ASN A 25 3.83 0.73 -7.31
N ILE A 26 4.05 1.92 -7.86
CA ILE A 26 3.49 2.38 -9.14
C ILE A 26 4.57 2.31 -10.21
N PHE A 27 4.37 1.44 -11.20
CA PHE A 27 5.23 1.34 -12.37
C PHE A 27 4.67 2.22 -13.48
N SER A 28 5.33 3.35 -13.75
CA SER A 28 4.82 4.34 -14.70
C SER A 28 5.88 4.75 -15.72
N ALA A 29 5.51 4.69 -17.00
CA ALA A 29 6.30 5.26 -18.10
C ALA A 29 6.03 6.78 -18.29
N ARG A 30 5.12 7.36 -17.50
CA ARG A 30 4.73 8.78 -17.56
C ARG A 30 5.41 9.56 -16.44
N HIS A 31 5.67 10.84 -16.70
CA HIS A 31 6.24 11.78 -15.72
C HIS A 31 5.54 13.13 -15.84
N TYR A 32 4.51 13.32 -15.03
CA TYR A 32 3.79 14.58 -14.89
C TYR A 32 3.89 15.06 -13.44
N ASP A 33 4.13 16.35 -13.25
CA ASP A 33 4.22 16.96 -11.91
C ASP A 33 2.89 16.85 -11.14
N SER A 34 1.76 16.80 -11.85
CA SER A 34 0.43 16.57 -11.27
C SER A 34 0.29 15.20 -10.61
N ASP A 35 1.00 14.18 -11.11
CA ASP A 35 0.92 12.83 -10.58
C ASP A 35 1.60 12.76 -9.20
N VAL A 36 2.72 13.46 -9.03
CA VAL A 36 3.43 13.54 -7.74
C VAL A 36 2.54 14.12 -6.66
N GLN A 37 1.87 15.24 -6.96
CA GLN A 37 0.93 15.88 -6.01
C GLN A 37 -0.26 14.97 -5.68
N LEU A 38 -0.72 14.17 -6.64
CA LEU A 38 -1.78 13.18 -6.40
C LEU A 38 -1.31 12.08 -5.44
N TYR A 39 -0.09 11.58 -5.62
CA TYR A 39 0.49 10.53 -4.76
C TYR A 39 0.75 11.02 -3.34
N GLU A 40 1.21 12.27 -3.18
CA GLU A 40 1.37 12.90 -1.88
C GLU A 40 0.03 13.04 -1.14
N LYS A 41 -1.01 13.52 -1.84
CA LYS A 41 -2.37 13.64 -1.28
C LYS A 41 -2.95 12.28 -0.90
N PHE A 42 -2.72 11.25 -1.73
CA PHE A 42 -3.11 9.88 -1.42
C PHE A 42 -2.40 9.39 -0.14
N THR A 43 -1.08 9.51 -0.09
CA THR A 43 -0.26 9.09 1.06
C THR A 43 -0.70 9.80 2.34
N ALA A 44 -0.92 11.12 2.29
CA ALA A 44 -1.37 11.91 3.43
C ALA A 44 -2.76 11.48 3.95
N LYS A 45 -3.65 11.01 3.05
CA LYS A 45 -5.01 10.60 3.41
C LYS A 45 -5.09 9.17 3.94
N THR A 46 -4.29 8.26 3.39
CA THR A 46 -4.39 6.82 3.66
C THR A 46 -3.29 6.30 4.59
N GLY A 47 -2.18 7.03 4.73
CA GLY A 47 -0.97 6.55 5.38
C GLY A 47 -0.18 5.53 4.55
N ILE A 48 -0.65 5.18 3.35
CA ILE A 48 -0.02 4.21 2.46
C ILE A 48 1.06 4.92 1.65
N LYS A 49 2.31 4.50 1.82
CA LYS A 49 3.45 5.07 1.09
C LYS A 49 3.38 4.72 -0.40
N VAL A 50 3.54 5.71 -1.27
CA VAL A 50 3.62 5.49 -2.73
C VAL A 50 5.08 5.49 -3.17
N ASN A 51 5.53 4.38 -3.77
CA ASN A 51 6.84 4.28 -4.42
C ASN A 51 6.62 4.31 -5.95
N VAL A 52 7.28 5.21 -6.67
CA VAL A 52 7.14 5.31 -8.13
C VAL A 52 8.39 4.73 -8.81
N VAL A 53 8.18 3.74 -9.68
CA VAL A 53 9.21 3.13 -10.51
C VAL A 53 9.01 3.62 -11.94
N SER A 54 9.95 4.43 -12.42
CA SER A 54 9.92 4.96 -13.78
C SER A 54 10.82 4.18 -14.72
N GLY A 55 10.39 4.02 -15.97
CA GLY A 55 11.13 3.27 -16.97
C GLY A 55 10.39 3.12 -18.29
N LYS A 56 11.01 2.42 -19.25
CA LYS A 56 10.35 2.07 -20.52
C LYS A 56 9.27 1.02 -20.29
N SER A 57 8.13 1.14 -20.97
CA SER A 57 6.97 0.27 -20.76
C SER A 57 7.29 -1.22 -20.76
N GLY A 58 8.07 -1.72 -21.74
CA GLY A 58 8.41 -3.16 -21.78
C GLY A 58 9.32 -3.63 -20.64
N ALA A 59 10.18 -2.76 -20.10
CA ALA A 59 10.98 -3.08 -18.92
C ALA A 59 10.13 -3.05 -17.64
N LEU A 60 9.17 -2.11 -17.57
CA LEU A 60 8.24 -2.02 -16.44
C LEU A 60 7.29 -3.22 -16.41
N GLU A 61 6.74 -3.64 -17.55
CA GLU A 61 5.86 -4.80 -17.65
C GLU A 61 6.56 -6.07 -17.17
N LYS A 62 7.80 -6.31 -17.62
CA LYS A 62 8.62 -7.42 -17.15
C LYS A 62 8.81 -7.38 -15.62
N ARG A 63 9.14 -6.21 -15.06
CA ARG A 63 9.30 -6.06 -13.61
C ARG A 63 8.01 -6.29 -12.83
N ILE A 64 6.85 -5.85 -13.35
CA ILE A 64 5.55 -6.13 -12.71
C ILE A 64 5.29 -7.63 -12.65
N ILE A 65 5.62 -8.37 -13.71
CA ILE A 65 5.46 -9.83 -13.74
C ILE A 65 6.44 -10.50 -12.75
N GLU A 66 7.67 -10.01 -12.66
CA GLU A 66 8.71 -10.57 -11.77
C GLU A 66 8.50 -10.24 -10.29
N GLU A 67 8.02 -9.04 -9.97
CA GLU A 67 7.80 -8.57 -8.59
C GLU A 67 6.38 -8.83 -8.07
N GLY A 68 5.42 -9.08 -8.96
CA GLY A 68 4.00 -9.27 -8.63
C GLY A 68 3.52 -10.72 -8.56
N ALA A 69 4.38 -11.69 -8.82
CA ALA A 69 4.13 -13.13 -8.66
C ALA A 69 4.50 -13.60 -7.24
#